data_AF-A0A357K4Z6-F1
#
_entry.id   AF-A0A357K4Z6-F1
#
_cell.length_a   1.000
_cell.length_b   1.000
_cell.length_c   1.000
_cell.angle_alpha   90.00
_cell.angle_beta   90.00
_cell.angle_gamma   90.00
#
_symmetry.space_group_name_H-M   'P 1'
#
loop_
_entity.id
_entity.type
_entity.pdbx_description
1 polymer ?
#
loop_
_entity_poly.entity_id
_entity_poly.type
_entity_poly.pdbx_seq_one_letter_code
_entity_poly.pdbx_strand_id
1 'polypeptide(L)'
;RAIFDGSWLMHLFVHSAKALNFILPYRAIYWMFSFIVLPRRNHRLSRWIFRRQSKKLSQGEYLKWVELYKPFFKLVSKYVQRPVMKKGLVVMGDQDHIFFKAAERFTQIQRNMRLSVIENCGHVCSIEAPELFNELVLQFLSDADVPRRVTANPVPMSWAELRTLQGVKA
;
A
#
# COMPACT_ATOMS: atom_id res chain seq x y z
N ARG A 1 9.48 -3.97 18.99
CA ARG A 1 8.15 -4.36 18.46
C ARG A 1 8.10 -3.93 17.00
N ALA A 2 7.77 -4.85 16.09
CA ALA A 2 7.85 -4.63 14.65
C ALA A 2 7.00 -3.40 14.26
N ILE A 3 7.51 -2.62 13.32
CA ILE A 3 6.90 -1.37 12.87
C ILE A 3 5.61 -1.63 12.08
N PHE A 4 5.43 -2.85 11.58
CA PHE A 4 4.26 -3.28 10.83
C PHE A 4 3.52 -4.34 11.65
N ASP A 5 2.43 -3.92 12.29
CA ASP A 5 1.37 -4.83 12.76
C ASP A 5 0.55 -5.26 11.52
N GLY A 6 1.17 -6.01 10.61
CA GLY A 6 0.42 -6.71 9.57
C GLY A 6 -0.56 -7.69 10.22
N SER A 7 -1.67 -7.97 9.56
CA SER A 7 -2.60 -8.99 10.04
C SER A 7 -1.87 -10.33 10.27
N TRP A 8 -2.30 -11.16 11.21
CA TRP A 8 -1.74 -12.50 11.42
C TRP A 8 -1.65 -13.31 10.10
N LEU A 9 -2.61 -13.08 9.20
CA LEU A 9 -2.65 -13.63 7.86
C LEU A 9 -1.43 -13.25 7.01
N MET A 10 -0.94 -12.01 7.14
CA MET A 10 0.25 -11.52 6.45
C MET A 10 1.53 -12.21 6.96
N HIS A 11 1.65 -12.38 8.28
CA HIS A 11 2.76 -13.12 8.86
C HIS A 11 2.75 -14.59 8.41
N LEU A 12 1.60 -15.26 8.49
CA LEU A 12 1.44 -16.63 8.03
C LEU A 12 1.83 -16.76 6.55
N PHE A 13 1.30 -15.88 5.69
CA PHE A 13 1.56 -15.91 4.25
C PHE A 13 3.05 -15.82 3.93
N VAL A 14 3.78 -14.89 4.55
CA VAL A 14 5.21 -14.68 4.29
C VAL A 14 6.05 -15.84 4.81
N HIS A 15 5.75 -16.34 6.01
CA HIS A 15 6.50 -17.46 6.60
C HIS A 15 6.22 -18.77 5.87
N SER A 16 5.04 -18.92 5.27
CA SER A 16 4.66 -20.06 4.43
C SER A 16 5.00 -19.88 2.95
N ALA A 17 5.45 -18.70 2.50
CA ALA A 17 5.66 -18.39 1.09
C ALA A 17 6.59 -19.38 0.39
N LYS A 18 7.66 -19.84 1.06
CA LYS A 18 8.57 -20.85 0.51
C LYS A 18 7.89 -22.20 0.24
N ALA A 19 7.01 -22.64 1.16
CA ALA A 19 6.24 -23.87 0.98
C ALA A 19 5.14 -23.69 -0.07
N LEU A 20 4.45 -22.55 -0.05
CA LEU A 20 3.43 -22.20 -1.05
C LEU A 20 4.02 -22.14 -2.46
N ASN A 21 5.25 -21.65 -2.63
CA ASN A 21 5.96 -21.61 -3.92
C ASN A 21 6.25 -23.00 -4.50
N PHE A 22 6.30 -24.04 -3.67
CA PHE A 22 6.48 -25.41 -4.13
C PHE A 22 5.17 -26.03 -4.65
N ILE A 23 4.02 -25.51 -4.20
CA ILE A 23 2.70 -26.09 -4.45
C ILE A 23 1.90 -25.25 -5.45
N LEU A 24 2.06 -23.93 -5.45
CA LEU A 24 1.26 -22.97 -6.21
C LEU A 24 2.12 -22.16 -7.19
N PRO A 25 1.62 -21.89 -8.40
CA PRO A 25 2.28 -20.97 -9.31
C PRO A 25 2.26 -19.55 -8.72
N TYR A 26 3.33 -18.77 -8.93
CA TYR A 26 3.47 -17.43 -8.34
C TYR A 26 2.28 -16.51 -8.63
N ARG A 27 1.62 -16.66 -9.79
CA ARG A 27 0.41 -15.92 -10.15
C ARG A 27 -0.75 -16.15 -9.17
N ALA A 28 -0.95 -17.38 -8.70
CA ALA A 28 -1.96 -17.71 -7.70
C ALA A 28 -1.62 -17.08 -6.34
N ILE A 29 -0.33 -17.07 -5.99
CA ILE A 29 0.19 -16.45 -4.78
C ILE A 29 -0.05 -14.94 -4.78
N TYR A 30 0.24 -14.24 -5.89
CA TYR A 30 -0.08 -12.82 -6.04
C TYR A 30 -1.59 -12.53 -6.00
N TRP A 31 -2.40 -13.41 -6.58
CA TRP A 31 -3.85 -13.27 -6.52
C TRP A 31 -4.36 -13.36 -5.08
N MET A 32 -3.90 -14.34 -4.30
CA MET A 32 -4.23 -14.49 -2.88
C MET A 32 -3.75 -13.29 -2.08
N PHE A 33 -2.49 -12.91 -2.27
CA PHE A 33 -1.87 -11.76 -1.59
C PHE A 33 -2.63 -10.46 -1.81
N SER A 34 -3.13 -10.24 -3.03
CA SER A 34 -3.91 -9.02 -3.32
C SER A 34 -5.19 -8.90 -2.47
N PHE A 35 -5.80 -10.01 -2.06
CA PHE A 35 -6.95 -9.98 -1.15
C PHE A 35 -6.54 -9.82 0.32
N ILE A 36 -5.31 -10.22 0.68
CA ILE A 36 -4.74 -9.94 1.98
C ILE A 36 -4.52 -8.44 2.12
N VAL A 37 -3.79 -7.81 1.19
CA VAL A 37 -3.40 -6.39 1.27
C VAL A 37 -4.57 -5.44 1.03
N LEU A 38 -5.47 -5.81 0.12
CA LEU A 38 -6.58 -4.98 -0.31
C LEU A 38 -7.87 -5.79 -0.16
N PRO A 39 -8.48 -5.91 1.04
CA PRO A 39 -9.59 -6.83 1.26
C PRO A 39 -10.97 -6.27 0.86
N ARG A 40 -11.16 -4.95 0.85
CA ARG A 40 -12.51 -4.33 0.77
C ARG A 40 -13.01 -4.14 -0.67
N ARG A 41 -14.32 -3.93 -0.85
CA ARG A 41 -14.94 -3.82 -2.19
C ARG A 41 -14.47 -2.58 -2.96
N ASN A 42 -14.25 -1.46 -2.28
CA ASN A 42 -13.71 -0.21 -2.84
C ASN A 42 -12.26 -0.36 -3.33
N HIS A 43 -11.47 -1.29 -2.77
CA HIS A 43 -10.08 -1.53 -3.21
C HIS A 43 -9.95 -2.29 -4.55
N ARG A 44 -11.06 -2.48 -5.29
CA ARG A 44 -11.11 -3.35 -6.47
C ARG A 44 -10.21 -2.86 -7.60
N LEU A 45 -10.17 -1.55 -7.83
CA LEU A 45 -9.27 -0.93 -8.81
C LEU A 45 -7.81 -1.25 -8.46
N SER A 46 -7.39 -0.94 -7.24
CA SER A 46 -6.02 -1.22 -6.75
C SER A 46 -5.67 -2.69 -6.88
N ARG A 47 -6.58 -3.61 -6.48
CA ARG A 47 -6.36 -5.05 -6.63
C ARG A 47 -6.16 -5.45 -8.08
N TRP A 48 -7.00 -4.91 -8.96
CA TRP A 48 -6.95 -5.21 -10.38
C TRP A 48 -5.64 -4.71 -11.01
N ILE A 49 -5.22 -3.47 -10.69
CA ILE A 49 -3.93 -2.92 -11.14
C ILE A 49 -2.78 -3.76 -10.59
N PHE A 50 -2.76 -4.06 -9.29
CA PHE A 50 -1.72 -4.87 -8.64
C PHE A 50 -1.54 -6.24 -9.34
N ARG A 51 -2.64 -6.95 -9.59
CA ARG A 51 -2.62 -8.24 -10.32
C ARG A 51 -2.17 -8.11 -11.76
N ARG A 52 -2.49 -7.00 -12.44
CA ARG A 52 -2.06 -6.76 -13.81
C ARG A 52 -0.56 -6.47 -13.86
N GLN A 53 -0.04 -5.65 -12.94
CA GLN A 53 1.39 -5.34 -12.89
C GLN A 53 2.21 -6.55 -12.45
N SER A 54 1.70 -7.41 -11.57
CA SER A 54 2.43 -8.62 -11.16
C SER A 54 2.68 -9.61 -12.30
N LYS A 55 1.87 -9.58 -13.37
CA LYS A 55 2.10 -10.40 -14.57
C LYS A 55 3.34 -9.99 -15.37
N LYS A 56 3.85 -8.77 -15.17
CA LYS A 56 5.09 -8.29 -15.82
C LYS A 56 6.35 -8.82 -15.15
N LEU A 57 6.24 -9.37 -13.94
CA LEU A 57 7.36 -10.00 -13.24
C LEU A 57 7.58 -11.43 -13.73
N SER A 58 8.84 -11.76 -14.00
CA SER A 58 9.25 -13.15 -14.21
C SER A 58 9.26 -13.91 -12.88
N GLN A 59 9.21 -15.24 -12.93
CA GLN A 59 9.30 -16.07 -11.73
C GLN A 59 10.63 -15.88 -10.98
N GLY A 60 11.73 -15.69 -11.70
CA GLY A 60 13.04 -15.43 -11.09
C GLY A 60 13.07 -14.10 -10.32
N GLU A 61 12.50 -13.03 -10.89
CA GLU A 61 12.40 -11.74 -10.19
C GLU A 61 11.49 -11.83 -8.97
N TYR A 62 10.38 -12.57 -9.06
CA TYR A 62 9.52 -12.83 -7.92
C TYR A 62 10.27 -13.49 -6.75
N LEU A 63 11.09 -14.51 -7.01
CA LEU A 63 11.86 -15.19 -5.96
C LEU A 63 12.85 -14.24 -5.27
N LYS A 64 13.52 -13.37 -6.03
CA LYS A 64 14.38 -12.32 -5.46
C LYS A 64 13.61 -11.39 -4.53
N TRP A 65 12.40 -10.98 -4.91
CA TRP A 65 11.54 -10.16 -4.04
C TRP A 65 11.13 -10.88 -2.75
N VAL A 66 10.84 -12.18 -2.82
CA VAL A 66 10.54 -13.00 -1.63
C VAL A 66 11.76 -13.09 -0.70
N GLU A 67 12.95 -13.27 -1.25
CA GLU A 67 14.19 -13.35 -0.48
C GLU A 67 14.55 -12.02 0.21
N LEU A 68 14.26 -10.90 -0.44
CA LEU A 68 14.48 -9.55 0.10
C LEU A 68 13.57 -9.20 1.28
N TYR A 69 12.47 -9.92 1.48
CA TYR A 69 11.50 -9.62 2.55
C TYR A 69 12.17 -9.55 3.93
N LYS A 70 12.87 -10.61 4.36
CA LYS A 70 13.48 -10.63 5.71
C LYS A 70 14.57 -9.55 5.90
N PRO A 71 15.54 -9.39 4.98
CA PRO A 71 16.52 -8.31 5.05
C PRO A 71 15.89 -6.92 5.08
N PHE A 72 14.85 -6.68 4.28
CA PHE A 72 14.16 -5.40 4.21
C PHE A 72 13.59 -4.99 5.57
N PHE A 73 12.83 -5.85 6.24
CA PHE A 73 12.25 -5.48 7.55
C PHE A 73 13.31 -5.33 8.65
N LYS A 74 14.40 -6.11 8.59
CA LYS A 74 15.55 -5.92 9.48
C LYS A 74 16.25 -4.57 9.25
N LEU A 75 16.26 -4.09 8.01
CA LEU A 75 16.80 -2.78 7.68
C LEU A 75 15.86 -1.69 8.16
N VAL A 76 14.56 -1.74 7.83
CA VAL A 76 13.58 -0.73 8.25
C VAL A 76 13.57 -0.58 9.77
N SER A 77 13.67 -1.67 10.55
CA SER A 77 13.70 -1.59 12.01
C SER A 77 14.88 -0.81 12.58
N LYS A 78 16.01 -0.78 11.88
CA LYS A 78 17.21 -0.01 12.27
C LYS A 78 17.14 1.46 11.88
N TYR A 79 16.31 1.81 10.89
CA TYR A 79 16.32 3.15 10.29
C TYR A 79 15.08 3.99 10.63
N VAL A 80 13.97 3.38 11.04
CA VAL A 80 12.72 4.11 11.31
C VAL A 80 12.85 5.21 12.38
N GLN A 81 13.79 5.04 13.32
CA GLN A 81 14.00 5.97 14.42
C GLN A 81 14.96 7.11 14.06
N ARG A 82 15.58 7.07 12.87
CA ARG A 82 16.48 8.14 12.45
C ARG A 82 15.66 9.42 12.22
N PRO A 83 16.08 10.56 12.80
CA PRO A 83 15.37 11.82 12.60
C PRO A 83 15.32 12.22 11.12
N VAL A 84 14.13 12.57 10.63
CA VAL A 84 13.93 13.15 9.31
C VAL A 84 14.10 14.66 9.42
N MET A 85 15.16 15.19 8.79
CA MET A 85 15.52 16.62 8.89
C MET A 85 14.70 17.53 7.96
N LYS A 86 14.07 16.97 6.93
CA LYS A 86 13.27 17.71 5.95
C LYS A 86 11.79 17.64 6.32
N LYS A 87 11.03 18.68 5.94
CA LYS A 87 9.57 18.62 5.98
C LYS A 87 9.09 17.50 5.05
N GLY A 88 8.09 16.73 5.48
CA GLY A 88 7.48 15.72 4.63
C GLY A 88 6.01 15.51 4.95
N LEU A 89 5.26 15.07 3.95
CA LEU A 89 3.87 14.66 4.07
C LEU A 89 3.77 13.14 3.90
N VAL A 90 3.06 12.50 4.82
CA VAL A 90 2.63 11.11 4.71
C VAL A 90 1.12 11.14 4.44
N VAL A 91 0.69 10.58 3.31
CA VAL A 91 -0.74 10.44 2.96
C VAL A 91 -1.09 8.96 3.05
N MET A 92 -2.11 8.62 3.84
CA MET A 92 -2.52 7.23 4.07
C MET A 92 -4.03 7.08 3.86
N GLY A 93 -4.46 5.91 3.37
CA GLY A 93 -5.85 5.50 3.49
C GLY A 93 -6.14 4.90 4.88
N ASP A 94 -7.28 5.22 5.48
CA ASP A 94 -7.69 4.69 6.79
C ASP A 94 -7.94 3.16 6.79
N GLN A 95 -8.19 2.57 5.62
CA GLN A 95 -8.43 1.14 5.45
C GLN A 95 -7.15 0.35 5.16
N ASP A 96 -5.98 0.99 5.15
CA ASP A 96 -4.68 0.34 5.07
C ASP A 96 -4.32 -0.36 6.39
N HIS A 97 -4.81 -1.57 6.54
CA HIS A 97 -4.54 -2.38 7.73
C HIS A 97 -3.10 -2.92 7.82
N ILE A 98 -2.24 -2.69 6.82
CA ILE A 98 -0.84 -3.15 6.87
C ILE A 98 0.07 -2.04 7.40
N PHE A 99 -0.11 -0.82 6.89
CA PHE A 99 0.85 0.27 7.10
C PHE A 99 0.29 1.45 7.90
N PHE A 100 -1.03 1.58 8.10
CA PHE A 100 -1.60 2.76 8.72
C PHE A 100 -1.05 3.05 10.12
N LYS A 101 -1.07 2.06 11.02
CA LYS A 101 -0.51 2.20 12.38
C LYS A 101 0.98 2.52 12.37
N ALA A 102 1.72 1.94 11.43
CA ALA A 102 3.15 2.18 11.26
C ALA A 102 3.42 3.64 10.88
N ALA A 103 2.67 4.14 9.90
CA ALA A 103 2.74 5.51 9.41
C ALA A 103 2.34 6.51 10.50
N GLU A 104 1.25 6.26 11.21
CA GLU A 104 0.80 7.08 12.33
C GLU A 104 1.91 7.20 13.39
N ARG A 105 2.44 6.08 13.87
CA ARG A 105 3.54 6.06 14.82
C ARG A 105 4.79 6.78 14.29
N PHE A 106 5.12 6.57 13.02
CA PHE A 106 6.26 7.24 12.38
C PHE A 106 6.10 8.76 12.44
N THR A 107 4.93 9.29 12.04
CA THR A 107 4.68 10.74 12.09
C THR A 107 4.60 11.32 13.50
N GLN A 108 4.20 10.54 14.51
CA GLN A 108 4.27 10.95 15.91
C GLN A 108 5.72 11.09 16.42
N ILE A 109 6.61 10.22 15.96
CA ILE A 109 8.04 10.25 16.33
C ILE A 109 8.76 11.38 15.57
N GLN A 110 8.42 11.56 14.29
CA GLN A 110 9.14 12.44 13.38
C GLN A 110 8.50 13.83 13.32
N ARG A 111 9.03 14.78 14.10
CA ARG A 111 8.49 16.15 14.23
C ARG A 111 8.30 16.92 12.91
N ASN A 112 9.12 16.62 11.90
CA ASN A 112 9.05 17.28 10.58
C ASN A 112 8.09 16.58 9.60
N MET A 113 7.44 15.50 10.02
CA MET A 113 6.50 14.75 9.18
C MET A 113 5.06 15.08 9.58
N ARG A 114 4.25 15.43 8.59
CA ARG A 114 2.80 15.59 8.72
C ARG A 114 2.08 14.33 8.23
N LEU A 115 0.98 13.97 8.88
CA LEU A 115 0.09 12.91 8.44
C LEU A 115 -1.22 13.52 7.93
N SER A 116 -1.64 13.12 6.74
CA SER A 116 -3.01 13.30 6.26
C SER A 116 -3.63 11.94 5.95
N VAL A 117 -4.87 11.74 6.36
CA VAL A 117 -5.59 10.47 6.21
C VAL A 117 -6.80 10.67 5.30
N ILE A 118 -6.87 9.86 4.24
CA ILE A 118 -8.05 9.77 3.38
C ILE A 118 -8.94 8.67 3.96
N GLU A 119 -10.08 9.05 4.49
CA GLU A 119 -11.10 8.14 5.01
C GLU A 119 -11.81 7.42 3.86
N ASN A 120 -12.30 6.21 4.13
CA ASN A 120 -12.89 5.32 3.15
C ASN A 120 -11.94 4.90 2.01
N CYS A 121 -10.63 4.90 2.25
CA CYS A 121 -9.62 4.67 1.22
C CYS A 121 -8.64 3.56 1.62
N GLY A 122 -8.30 2.69 0.67
CA GLY A 122 -7.41 1.56 0.87
C GLY A 122 -5.91 1.87 0.89
N HIS A 123 -5.12 0.80 0.76
CA HIS A 123 -3.66 0.84 0.85
C HIS A 123 -2.99 1.72 -0.22
N VAL A 124 -3.57 1.81 -1.42
CA VAL A 124 -2.99 2.60 -2.53
C VAL A 124 -3.83 3.85 -2.78
N CYS A 125 -3.74 4.82 -1.87
CA CYS A 125 -4.57 6.02 -1.88
C CYS A 125 -4.43 6.87 -3.14
N SER A 126 -3.23 6.95 -3.72
CA SER A 126 -2.99 7.65 -4.99
C SER A 126 -3.68 7.02 -6.21
N ILE A 127 -4.17 5.79 -6.08
CA ILE A 127 -4.96 5.10 -7.11
C ILE A 127 -6.45 5.15 -6.77
N GLU A 128 -6.82 4.98 -5.50
CA GLU A 128 -8.22 4.88 -5.08
C GLU A 128 -8.93 6.22 -4.95
N ALA A 129 -8.20 7.26 -4.56
CA ALA A 129 -8.70 8.63 -4.41
C ALA A 129 -7.68 9.62 -4.99
N PRO A 130 -7.37 9.55 -6.30
CA PRO A 130 -6.29 10.32 -6.91
C PRO A 130 -6.50 11.83 -6.80
N GLU A 131 -7.75 12.31 -6.91
CA GLU A 131 -8.06 13.75 -6.81
C GLU A 131 -7.73 14.29 -5.41
N LEU A 132 -8.25 13.63 -4.36
CA LEU A 132 -7.95 14.00 -2.97
C LEU A 132 -6.46 13.86 -2.64
N PHE A 133 -5.83 12.79 -3.12
CA PHE A 133 -4.39 12.59 -2.94
C PHE A 133 -3.58 13.74 -3.56
N ASN A 134 -3.89 14.11 -4.80
CA ASN A 134 -3.21 15.19 -5.52
C ASN A 134 -3.45 16.54 -4.85
N GLU A 135 -4.67 16.82 -4.38
CA GLU A 135 -4.98 18.05 -3.66
C GLU A 135 -4.14 18.18 -2.38
N LEU A 136 -4.06 17.14 -1.56
CA LEU A 136 -3.24 17.12 -0.35
C LEU A 136 -1.75 17.36 -0.66
N VAL A 137 -1.24 16.73 -1.71
CA VAL A 137 0.15 16.91 -2.16
C VAL A 137 0.39 18.34 -2.63
N LEU A 138 -0.50 18.90 -3.43
CA LEU A 138 -0.38 20.27 -3.93
C LEU A 138 -0.43 21.29 -2.80
N GLN A 139 -1.35 21.14 -1.84
CA GLN A 139 -1.42 21.98 -0.65
C GLN A 139 -0.12 21.93 0.16
N PHE A 140 0.45 20.74 0.33
CA PHE A 140 1.74 20.60 1.02
C PHE A 140 2.88 21.28 0.27
N LEU A 141 2.94 21.12 -1.05
CA LEU A 141 4.00 21.72 -1.89
C LEU A 141 3.89 23.24 -1.99
N SER A 142 2.68 23.80 -1.86
CA SER A 142 2.44 25.24 -1.82
C SER A 142 2.57 25.84 -0.41
N ASP A 143 3.09 25.10 0.57
CA ASP A 143 3.16 25.48 1.99
C ASP A 143 1.78 25.90 2.59
N ALA A 144 0.67 25.46 1.99
CA ALA A 144 -0.67 25.68 2.52
C ALA A 144 -0.95 24.76 3.72
N ASP A 145 -2.03 25.04 4.45
CA ASP A 145 -2.51 24.11 5.47
C ASP A 145 -3.01 22.83 4.80
N VAL A 146 -2.60 21.68 5.36
CA VAL A 146 -2.97 20.37 4.84
C VAL A 146 -3.90 19.73 5.86
N PRO A 147 -5.15 19.42 5.50
CA PRO A 147 -6.10 18.84 6.44
C PRO A 147 -5.58 17.48 6.93
N ARG A 148 -5.74 17.22 8.23
CA ARG A 148 -5.34 15.94 8.83
C ARG A 148 -6.19 14.77 8.33
N ARG A 149 -7.45 15.03 7.97
CA ARG A 149 -8.41 14.05 7.50
C ARG A 149 -9.25 14.64 6.38
N VAL A 150 -9.47 13.85 5.34
CA VAL A 150 -10.42 14.11 4.25
C VAL A 150 -11.20 12.84 3.98
N THR A 151 -12.43 12.92 3.49
CA THR A 151 -13.27 11.74 3.28
C THR A 151 -13.42 11.47 1.80
N ALA A 152 -12.99 10.29 1.34
CA ALA A 152 -13.29 9.84 -0.01
C ALA A 152 -14.76 9.40 -0.11
N ASN A 153 -15.35 9.61 -1.28
CA ASN A 153 -16.60 8.98 -1.67
C ASN A 153 -16.25 7.69 -2.44
N PRO A 154 -16.18 6.53 -1.77
CA PRO A 154 -15.69 5.32 -2.41
C PRO A 154 -16.70 4.81 -3.44
N VAL A 155 -16.37 4.90 -4.73
CA VAL A 155 -17.13 4.25 -5.79
C VAL A 155 -16.39 2.97 -6.19
N PRO A 156 -16.81 1.78 -5.71
CA PRO A 156 -16.18 0.55 -6.11
C PRO A 156 -16.46 0.29 -7.60
N MET A 157 -15.46 0.49 -8.46
CA MET A 157 -15.59 0.17 -9.88
C MET A 157 -16.14 -1.25 -10.10
N SER A 158 -17.14 -1.35 -10.95
CA SER A 158 -17.66 -2.58 -11.52
C SER A 158 -16.61 -3.28 -12.39
N TRP A 159 -16.82 -4.57 -12.64
CA TRP A 159 -15.98 -5.31 -13.58
C TRP A 159 -16.11 -4.81 -15.03
N ALA A 160 -17.22 -4.16 -15.38
CA ALA A 160 -17.40 -3.54 -16.69
C ALA A 160 -16.48 -2.33 -16.83
N GLU A 161 -16.48 -1.42 -15.86
CA GLU A 161 -15.60 -0.23 -15.83
C GLU A 161 -14.11 -0.61 -15.81
N LEU A 162 -13.72 -1.67 -15.09
CA LEU A 162 -12.32 -2.11 -15.12
C LEU A 162 -11.89 -2.67 -16.50
N ARG A 163 -12.82 -3.23 -17.28
CA ARG A 163 -12.52 -3.73 -18.62
C ARG A 163 -12.42 -2.60 -19.64
N THR A 164 -13.18 -1.52 -19.50
CA THR A 164 -13.03 -0.34 -20.39
C THR A 164 -11.64 0.29 -20.22
N LEU A 165 -11.09 0.30 -19.01
CA LEU A 165 -9.70 0.71 -18.74
C LEU A 165 -8.63 -0.19 -19.39
N GLN A 166 -8.97 -1.38 -19.88
CA GLN A 166 -8.03 -2.23 -20.66
C GLN A 166 -7.92 -1.80 -22.12
N GLY A 167 -9.00 -1.25 -22.68
CA GLY A 167 -9.08 -0.83 -24.08
C GLY A 167 -8.39 0.49 -24.38
N VAL A 168 -8.15 1.31 -23.35
CA VAL A 168 -7.33 2.53 -23.45
C VAL A 168 -5.87 2.09 -23.56
N LYS A 169 -5.34 2.08 -24.79
CA LYS A 169 -3.89 2.01 -25.00
C LYS A 169 -3.27 3.21 -24.30
N ALA A 170 -2.30 2.95 -23.42
CA ALA A 170 -1.40 3.97 -22.89
C ALA A 170 -0.46 4.45 -24.00
#